data_AF-A0A7V4P8J6-F1
#
_entry.id   AF-A0A7V4P8J6-F1
#
_cell.length_a   1.000
_cell.length_b   1.000
_cell.length_c   1.000
_cell.angle_alpha   90.00
_cell.angle_beta   90.00
_cell.angle_gamma   90.00
#
_symmetry.space_group_name_H-M   'P 1'
#
loop_
_entity.id
_entity.type
_entity.pdbx_description
1 polymer ?
#
loop_
_entity_poly.entity_id
_entity_poly.type
_entity_poly.pdbx_seq_one_letter_code
_entity_poly.pdbx_strand_id
1 'polypeptide(L)'
;LNNLAFALKGQKRLEDSAALFQEILAARQSVEGDEDLEPGVANNLADAMYALKRFDEARTHAQAAVDQARQLARQGRPDPELPAYLTTLGQALAALHDPAAGDAFLQALALRRQAIGDDNPRTWQALANAVFYLFNTRQFEAALPHAQRLYEARGSNPLGPATPVGAAFYGLILAELGRNDEAQEPLRRAWELFVAADATNTSFAQRVKKALAE
;
A
#
# COMPACT_ATOMS: atom_id res chain seq x y z
N LEU A 1 0.36 24.73 -4.44
CA LEU A 1 0.60 23.91 -5.65
C LEU A 1 0.23 22.44 -5.44
N ASN A 2 0.62 21.80 -4.32
CA ASN A 2 0.20 20.42 -3.97
C ASN A 2 -1.33 20.21 -4.06
N ASN A 3 -2.13 21.17 -3.58
CA ASN A 3 -3.61 21.08 -3.62
C ASN A 3 -4.21 21.17 -5.04
N LEU A 4 -3.52 21.80 -6.00
CA LEU A 4 -3.98 21.89 -7.39
C LEU A 4 -3.74 20.57 -8.13
N ALA A 5 -2.60 19.93 -7.87
CA ALA A 5 -2.27 18.65 -8.48
C ALA A 5 -3.15 17.49 -7.95
N PHE A 6 -3.48 17.48 -6.64
CA PHE A 6 -4.48 16.55 -6.12
C PHE A 6 -5.88 16.75 -6.74
N ALA A 7 -6.25 18.00 -7.04
CA ALA A 7 -7.50 18.30 -7.74
C ALA A 7 -7.49 17.81 -9.20
N LEU A 8 -6.35 17.85 -9.89
CA LEU A 8 -6.19 17.33 -11.27
C LEU A 8 -6.24 15.79 -11.32
N LYS A 9 -5.74 15.08 -10.29
CA LYS A 9 -5.87 13.62 -10.13
C LYS A 9 -7.35 13.18 -10.10
N GLY A 10 -8.23 13.99 -9.50
CA GLY A 10 -9.68 13.74 -9.47
C GLY A 10 -10.40 13.98 -10.80
N GLN A 11 -9.82 14.77 -11.71
CA GLN A 11 -10.45 15.17 -12.98
C GLN A 11 -9.96 14.36 -14.21
N LYS A 12 -9.23 13.25 -14.01
CA LYS A 12 -8.60 12.46 -15.09
C LYS A 12 -7.61 13.26 -15.96
N ARG A 13 -6.99 14.33 -15.43
CA ARG A 13 -5.92 15.08 -16.08
C ARG A 13 -4.56 14.69 -15.49
N LEU A 14 -4.25 13.40 -15.56
CA LEU A 14 -3.08 12.82 -14.88
C LEU A 14 -1.77 13.28 -15.52
N GLU A 15 -1.78 13.46 -16.85
CA GLU A 15 -0.67 13.97 -17.65
C GLU A 15 -0.33 15.41 -17.26
N ASP A 16 -1.34 16.29 -17.13
CA ASP A 16 -1.15 17.67 -16.70
C ASP A 16 -0.63 17.75 -15.25
N SER A 17 -1.10 16.85 -14.37
CA SER A 17 -0.57 16.77 -13.01
C SER A 17 0.89 16.31 -13.00
N ALA A 18 1.26 15.35 -13.84
CA ALA A 18 2.64 14.87 -13.94
C ALA A 18 3.57 15.97 -14.48
N ALA A 19 3.14 16.68 -15.53
CA ALA A 19 3.88 17.81 -16.09
C ALA A 19 4.11 18.91 -15.04
N LEU A 20 3.07 19.28 -14.28
CA LEU A 20 3.20 20.29 -13.22
C LEU A 20 4.21 19.88 -12.14
N PHE A 21 4.21 18.61 -11.70
CA PHE A 21 5.19 18.15 -10.71
C PHE A 21 6.61 18.09 -11.27
N GLN A 22 6.77 17.73 -12.54
CA GLN A 22 8.07 17.80 -13.23
C GLN A 22 8.59 19.23 -13.29
N GLU A 23 7.75 20.19 -13.65
CA GLU A 23 8.10 21.62 -13.66
C GLU A 23 8.51 22.12 -12.27
N ILE A 24 7.77 21.73 -11.22
CA ILE A 24 8.12 22.11 -9.83
C ILE A 24 9.48 21.54 -9.43
N LEU A 25 9.78 20.27 -9.75
CA LEU A 25 11.08 19.66 -9.46
C LEU A 25 12.21 20.36 -10.22
N ALA A 26 12.04 20.62 -11.52
CA ALA A 26 13.02 21.30 -12.34
C ALA A 26 13.28 22.73 -11.86
N ALA A 27 12.23 23.49 -11.51
CA ALA A 27 12.36 24.83 -10.98
C ALA A 27 13.13 24.85 -9.65
N ARG A 28 12.81 23.94 -8.72
CA ARG A 28 13.51 23.87 -7.42
C ARG A 28 14.98 23.44 -7.57
N GLN A 29 15.27 22.47 -8.45
CA GLN A 29 16.64 22.08 -8.79
C GLN A 29 17.49 23.27 -9.29
N SER A 30 16.87 24.19 -10.04
CA SER A 30 17.58 25.37 -10.57
C SER A 30 17.85 26.49 -9.55
N VAL A 31 17.09 26.54 -8.45
CA VAL A 31 17.12 27.65 -7.49
C VAL A 31 17.88 27.30 -6.20
N GLU A 32 17.77 26.07 -5.68
CA GLU A 32 18.16 25.76 -4.30
C GLU A 32 19.40 24.84 -4.18
N GLY A 33 19.92 24.30 -5.29
CA GLY A 33 20.87 23.18 -5.20
C GLY A 33 20.18 21.93 -4.63
N ASP A 34 20.82 20.76 -4.73
CA ASP A 34 20.18 19.47 -4.42
C ASP A 34 19.74 19.27 -2.95
N GLU A 35 20.07 20.20 -2.05
CA GLU A 35 19.99 19.99 -0.59
C GLU A 35 18.61 20.25 0.05
N ASP A 36 17.70 20.99 -0.59
CA ASP A 36 16.36 21.31 -0.03
C ASP A 36 15.17 20.85 -0.91
N LEU A 37 15.41 19.89 -1.83
CA LEU A 37 14.31 19.23 -2.54
C LEU A 37 13.43 18.43 -1.56
N GLU A 38 12.24 18.95 -1.30
CA GLU A 38 11.21 18.32 -0.47
C GLU A 38 10.82 16.94 -1.05
N PRO A 39 11.12 15.82 -0.35
CA PRO A 39 10.87 14.46 -0.84
C PRO A 39 9.43 14.22 -1.33
N GLY A 40 8.47 14.93 -0.73
CA GLY A 40 7.06 14.87 -1.09
C GLY A 40 6.75 15.23 -2.54
N VAL A 41 7.50 16.13 -3.17
CA VAL A 41 7.26 16.49 -4.59
C VAL A 41 7.63 15.32 -5.51
N ALA A 42 8.79 14.70 -5.27
CA ALA A 42 9.21 13.51 -6.01
C ALA A 42 8.22 12.36 -5.82
N ASN A 43 7.72 12.14 -4.60
CA ASN A 43 6.71 11.12 -4.36
C ASN A 43 5.38 11.41 -5.08
N ASN A 44 4.93 12.67 -5.12
CA ASN A 44 3.70 13.00 -5.84
C ASN A 44 3.83 12.78 -7.35
N LEU A 45 5.02 13.04 -7.92
CA LEU A 45 5.31 12.68 -9.30
C LEU A 45 5.30 11.16 -9.49
N ALA A 46 5.87 10.40 -8.56
CA ALA A 46 5.83 8.95 -8.59
C ALA A 46 4.39 8.40 -8.60
N ASP A 47 3.53 8.93 -7.73
CA ASP A 47 2.10 8.62 -7.68
C ASP A 47 1.39 8.92 -9.01
N ALA A 48 1.72 10.05 -9.65
CA ALA A 48 1.18 10.42 -10.94
C ALA A 48 1.65 9.46 -12.05
N MET A 49 2.93 9.11 -12.08
CA MET A 49 3.49 8.14 -13.03
C MET A 49 2.88 6.74 -12.82
N TYR A 50 2.66 6.33 -11.58
CA TYR A 50 2.00 5.08 -11.26
C TYR A 50 0.57 5.06 -11.79
N ALA A 51 -0.20 6.14 -11.59
CA ALA A 51 -1.55 6.27 -12.11
C ALA A 51 -1.60 6.24 -13.65
N LEU A 52 -0.56 6.74 -14.32
CA LEU A 52 -0.34 6.67 -15.77
C LEU A 52 0.19 5.30 -16.24
N LYS A 53 0.39 4.33 -15.34
CA LYS A 53 1.00 3.01 -15.61
C LYS A 53 2.44 3.09 -16.11
N ARG A 54 3.15 4.19 -15.85
CA ARG A 54 4.57 4.40 -16.17
C ARG A 54 5.41 3.92 -14.98
N PHE A 55 5.41 2.62 -14.73
CA PHE A 55 5.90 2.04 -13.47
C PHE A 55 7.41 2.21 -13.23
N ASP A 56 8.25 2.15 -14.28
CA ASP A 56 9.69 2.42 -14.15
C ASP A 56 9.99 3.86 -13.72
N GLU A 57 9.22 4.82 -14.22
CA GLU A 57 9.34 6.23 -13.83
C GLU A 57 8.80 6.45 -12.42
N ALA A 58 7.67 5.80 -12.07
CA ALA A 58 7.16 5.80 -10.71
C ALA A 58 8.19 5.26 -9.72
N ARG A 59 8.83 4.13 -10.02
CA ARG A 59 9.92 3.55 -9.22
C ARG A 59 11.05 4.56 -9.04
N THR A 60 11.50 5.17 -10.13
CA THR A 60 12.61 6.14 -10.11
C THR A 60 12.31 7.32 -9.19
N HIS A 61 11.13 7.93 -9.32
CA HIS A 61 10.75 9.08 -8.52
C HIS A 61 10.46 8.73 -7.05
N ALA A 62 9.86 7.57 -6.78
CA ALA A 62 9.61 7.10 -5.41
C ALA A 62 10.92 6.76 -4.70
N GLN A 63 11.87 6.14 -5.40
CA GLN A 63 13.20 5.84 -4.87
C GLN A 63 13.94 7.13 -4.51
N ALA A 64 13.91 8.13 -5.39
CA ALA A 64 14.49 9.44 -5.11
C ALA A 64 13.90 10.09 -3.84
N ALA A 65 12.57 10.04 -3.66
CA ALA A 65 11.92 10.54 -2.44
C ALA A 65 12.38 9.79 -1.17
N VAL A 66 12.49 8.46 -1.23
CA VAL A 66 12.98 7.64 -0.11
C VAL A 66 14.42 7.99 0.25
N ASP A 67 15.30 8.15 -0.75
CA ASP A 67 16.72 8.44 -0.54
C ASP A 67 16.92 9.85 0.04
N GLN A 68 16.19 10.84 -0.48
CA GLN A 68 16.20 12.20 0.07
C GLN A 68 15.69 12.24 1.52
N ALA A 69 14.56 11.58 1.82
CA ALA A 69 14.03 11.52 3.18
C ALA A 69 15.01 10.84 4.16
N ARG A 70 15.71 9.79 3.72
CA ARG A 70 16.76 9.13 4.52
C ARG A 70 17.99 10.01 4.71
N GLN A 71 18.37 10.81 3.72
CA GLN A 71 19.46 11.76 3.83
C GLN A 71 19.13 12.87 4.85
N LEU A 72 17.93 13.45 4.77
CA LEU A 72 17.45 14.43 5.76
C LEU A 72 17.43 13.85 7.17
N ALA A 73 17.01 12.59 7.34
CA ALA A 73 17.07 11.91 8.63
C ALA A 73 18.50 11.80 9.20
N ARG A 74 19.52 11.52 8.37
CA ARG A 74 20.93 11.49 8.78
C ARG A 74 21.46 12.86 9.21
N GLN A 75 20.86 13.93 8.71
CA GLN A 75 21.15 15.31 9.09
C GLN A 75 20.34 15.78 10.32
N GLY A 76 19.59 14.88 10.97
CA GLY A 76 18.77 15.21 12.13
C GLY A 76 17.40 15.84 11.80
N ARG A 77 16.99 15.80 10.53
CA ARG A 77 15.69 16.30 10.03
C ARG A 77 14.82 15.14 9.52
N PRO A 78 14.37 14.20 10.37
CA PRO A 78 13.58 13.05 9.90
C PRO A 78 12.25 13.47 9.27
N ASP A 79 11.94 12.89 8.11
CA ASP A 79 10.68 13.13 7.41
C ASP A 79 9.58 12.14 7.90
N PRO A 80 8.49 12.62 8.51
CA PRO A 80 7.40 11.76 9.00
C PRO A 80 6.62 11.05 7.88
N GLU A 81 6.76 11.48 6.62
CA GLU A 81 6.10 10.88 5.47
C GLU A 81 6.96 9.87 4.70
N LEU A 82 8.17 9.54 5.17
CA LEU A 82 8.97 8.40 4.65
C LEU A 82 8.16 7.10 4.47
N PRO A 83 7.24 6.71 5.38
CA PRO A 83 6.43 5.50 5.17
C PRO A 83 5.48 5.60 3.97
N ALA A 84 5.01 6.80 3.62
CA ALA A 84 4.20 7.00 2.42
C ALA A 84 5.05 6.78 1.16
N TYR A 85 6.28 7.27 1.15
CA TYR A 85 7.20 7.13 0.01
C TYR A 85 7.58 5.66 -0.24
N LEU A 86 7.84 4.93 0.85
CA LEU A 86 8.06 3.48 0.80
C LEU A 86 6.82 2.72 0.29
N THR A 87 5.62 3.20 0.59
CA THR A 87 4.38 2.60 0.07
C THR A 87 4.26 2.79 -1.44
N THR A 88 4.50 4.01 -1.96
CA THR A 88 4.49 4.28 -3.40
C THR A 88 5.59 3.51 -4.13
N LEU A 89 6.79 3.43 -3.53
CA LEU A 89 7.88 2.60 -4.05
C LEU A 89 7.49 1.12 -4.12
N GLY A 90 6.91 0.58 -3.05
CA GLY A 90 6.41 -0.80 -3.01
C GLY A 90 5.35 -1.09 -4.08
N GLN A 91 4.45 -0.14 -4.34
CA GLN A 91 3.45 -0.27 -5.41
C GLN A 91 4.09 -0.31 -6.79
N ALA A 92 5.02 0.62 -7.08
CA ALA A 92 5.72 0.66 -8.36
C ALA A 92 6.54 -0.62 -8.59
N LEU A 93 7.28 -1.09 -7.58
CA LEU A 93 8.04 -2.34 -7.63
C LEU A 93 7.13 -3.55 -7.83
N ALA A 94 5.99 -3.62 -7.15
CA ALA A 94 5.04 -4.72 -7.29
C ALA A 94 4.45 -4.79 -8.72
N ALA A 95 4.15 -3.65 -9.33
CA ALA A 95 3.69 -3.57 -10.71
C ALA A 95 4.75 -4.00 -11.74
N LEU A 96 6.04 -3.89 -11.37
CA LEU A 96 7.17 -4.38 -12.15
C LEU A 96 7.56 -5.83 -11.80
N HIS A 97 6.80 -6.51 -10.93
CA HIS A 97 7.12 -7.84 -10.42
C HIS A 97 8.48 -7.93 -9.72
N ASP A 98 8.96 -6.84 -9.15
CA ASP A 98 10.21 -6.80 -8.38
C ASP A 98 9.96 -7.30 -6.93
N PRO A 99 10.72 -8.30 -6.45
CA PRO A 99 10.58 -8.83 -5.10
C PRO A 99 10.89 -7.79 -3.99
N ALA A 100 11.67 -6.74 -4.29
CA ALA A 100 11.99 -5.68 -3.33
C ALA A 100 10.74 -4.89 -2.86
N ALA A 101 9.61 -5.03 -3.56
CA ALA A 101 8.33 -4.48 -3.12
C ALA A 101 7.92 -4.97 -1.73
N GLY A 102 8.20 -6.22 -1.38
CA GLY A 102 7.90 -6.78 -0.07
C GLY A 102 8.60 -6.03 1.05
N ASP A 103 9.90 -5.80 0.88
CA ASP A 103 10.72 -5.05 1.84
C ASP A 103 10.23 -3.61 1.99
N ALA A 104 9.84 -2.96 0.89
CA ALA A 104 9.31 -1.59 0.92
C ALA A 104 8.00 -1.51 1.73
N PHE A 105 7.05 -2.41 1.51
CA PHE A 105 5.79 -2.45 2.28
C PHE A 105 6.01 -2.80 3.75
N LEU A 106 6.88 -3.76 4.06
CA LEU A 106 7.17 -4.15 5.44
C LEU A 106 7.90 -3.04 6.21
N GLN A 107 8.83 -2.33 5.57
CA GLN A 107 9.48 -1.15 6.17
C GLN A 107 8.47 -0.01 6.41
N ALA A 108 7.58 0.27 5.46
CA ALA A 108 6.53 1.27 5.63
C ALA A 108 5.64 0.95 6.85
N LEU A 109 5.22 -0.32 6.98
CA LEU A 109 4.44 -0.80 8.12
C LEU A 109 5.21 -0.63 9.45
N ALA A 110 6.48 -1.06 9.49
CA ALA A 110 7.30 -0.96 10.71
C ALA A 110 7.46 0.49 11.17
N LEU A 111 7.73 1.41 10.25
CA LEU A 111 7.87 2.84 10.56
C LEU A 111 6.55 3.47 11.00
N ARG A 112 5.41 3.12 10.37
CA ARG A 112 4.09 3.59 10.82
C ARG A 112 3.77 3.12 12.23
N ARG A 113 4.03 1.84 12.54
CA ARG A 113 3.86 1.30 13.90
C ARG A 113 4.69 2.04 14.92
N GLN A 114 5.95 2.30 14.60
CA GLN A 114 6.84 3.02 15.51
C GLN A 114 6.40 4.47 15.73
N ALA A 115 5.96 5.16 14.68
CA ALA A 115 5.67 6.59 14.75
C ALA A 115 4.31 6.91 15.36
N ILE A 116 3.27 6.13 15.04
CA ILE A 116 1.86 6.45 15.36
C ILE A 116 1.09 5.27 15.96
N GLY A 117 1.79 4.20 16.32
CA GLY A 117 1.20 3.02 16.94
C GLY A 117 0.45 2.12 15.97
N ASP A 118 -0.07 1.04 16.53
CA ASP A 118 -0.75 -0.02 15.80
C ASP A 118 -2.21 0.31 15.45
N ASP A 119 -2.94 0.98 16.34
CA ASP A 119 -4.36 1.29 16.17
C ASP A 119 -4.55 2.66 15.53
N ASN A 120 -4.04 2.79 14.30
CA ASN A 120 -4.18 3.99 13.49
C ASN A 120 -4.60 3.61 12.06
N PRO A 121 -5.55 4.33 11.44
CA PRO A 121 -5.97 4.06 10.06
C PRO A 121 -4.82 3.96 9.05
N ARG A 122 -3.76 4.78 9.21
CA ARG A 122 -2.58 4.72 8.32
C ARG A 122 -1.73 3.46 8.55
N THR A 123 -1.65 2.97 9.78
CA THR A 123 -0.97 1.71 10.11
C THR A 123 -1.76 0.51 9.59
N TRP A 124 -3.09 0.55 9.71
CA TRP A 124 -3.98 -0.48 9.13
C TRP A 124 -3.88 -0.55 7.61
N GLN A 125 -3.80 0.60 6.93
CA GLN A 125 -3.60 0.64 5.49
C GLN A 125 -2.24 0.04 5.07
N ALA A 126 -1.15 0.39 5.78
CA ALA A 126 0.16 -0.19 5.50
C ALA A 126 0.17 -1.71 5.71
N LEU A 127 -0.50 -2.20 6.76
CA LEU A 127 -0.64 -3.63 7.02
C LEU A 127 -1.41 -4.35 5.91
N ALA A 128 -2.51 -3.76 5.44
CA ALA A 128 -3.30 -4.30 4.33
C ALA A 128 -2.50 -4.36 3.02
N ASN A 129 -1.71 -3.34 2.71
CA ASN A 129 -0.83 -3.35 1.53
C ASN A 129 0.21 -4.48 1.61
N ALA A 130 0.84 -4.68 2.77
CA ALA A 130 1.79 -5.77 2.98
C ALA A 130 1.12 -7.14 2.82
N VAL A 131 -0.06 -7.35 3.43
CA VAL A 131 -0.83 -8.61 3.29
C VAL A 131 -1.22 -8.85 1.83
N PHE A 132 -1.73 -7.83 1.14
CA PHE A 132 -2.10 -7.93 -0.27
C PHE A 132 -0.90 -8.36 -1.12
N TYR A 133 0.26 -7.74 -0.92
CA TYR A 133 1.46 -8.08 -1.68
C TYR A 133 1.93 -9.51 -1.41
N LEU A 134 2.07 -9.89 -0.14
CA LEU A 134 2.52 -11.24 0.25
C LEU A 134 1.57 -12.31 -0.25
N PHE A 135 0.26 -12.06 -0.19
CA PHE A 135 -0.76 -12.98 -0.71
C PHE A 135 -0.66 -13.17 -2.23
N ASN A 136 -0.53 -12.09 -3.01
CA ASN A 136 -0.44 -12.18 -4.47
C ASN A 136 0.90 -12.77 -4.95
N THR A 137 1.95 -12.63 -4.16
CA THR A 137 3.26 -13.27 -4.41
C THR A 137 3.38 -14.66 -3.79
N ARG A 138 2.27 -15.21 -3.25
CA ARG A 138 2.18 -16.55 -2.65
C ARG A 138 3.14 -16.78 -1.47
N GLN A 139 3.53 -15.71 -0.77
CA GLN A 139 4.31 -15.76 0.47
C GLN A 139 3.37 -15.92 1.67
N PHE A 140 2.63 -17.03 1.71
CA PHE A 140 1.51 -17.21 2.64
C PHE A 140 1.96 -17.30 4.11
N GLU A 141 3.09 -17.94 4.38
CA GLU A 141 3.68 -18.06 5.70
C GLU A 141 4.05 -16.69 6.28
N ALA A 142 4.62 -15.80 5.46
CA ALA A 142 4.92 -14.44 5.83
C ALA A 142 3.66 -13.57 5.96
N ALA A 143 2.65 -13.81 5.12
CA ALA A 143 1.39 -13.07 5.14
C ALA A 143 0.54 -13.39 6.38
N LEU A 144 0.58 -14.63 6.86
CA LEU A 144 -0.28 -15.16 7.90
C LEU A 144 -0.36 -14.31 9.18
N PRO A 145 0.74 -13.96 9.87
CA PRO A 145 0.66 -13.17 11.11
C PRO A 145 0.08 -11.76 10.85
N HIS A 146 0.28 -11.20 9.66
CA HIS A 146 -0.25 -9.91 9.27
C HIS A 146 -1.74 -9.97 8.93
N ALA A 147 -2.16 -11.02 8.23
CA ALA A 147 -3.56 -11.27 7.89
C ALA A 147 -4.39 -11.63 9.14
N GLN A 148 -3.85 -12.45 10.03
CA GLN A 148 -4.45 -12.74 11.33
C GLN A 148 -4.68 -11.45 12.12
N ARG A 149 -3.69 -10.56 12.16
CA ARG A 149 -3.85 -9.28 12.83
C ARG A 149 -4.93 -8.40 12.21
N LEU A 150 -5.04 -8.33 10.89
CA LEU A 150 -6.15 -7.62 10.22
C LEU A 150 -7.50 -8.23 10.62
N TYR A 151 -7.57 -9.55 10.70
CA TYR A 151 -8.78 -10.28 11.07
C TYR A 151 -9.18 -10.10 12.53
N GLU A 152 -8.22 -10.08 13.45
CA GLU A 152 -8.50 -9.96 14.89
C GLU A 152 -8.71 -8.52 15.35
N ALA A 153 -8.38 -7.55 14.49
CA ALA A 153 -8.50 -6.13 14.80
C ALA A 153 -9.91 -5.76 15.28
N ARG A 154 -9.98 -5.12 16.45
CA ARG A 154 -11.19 -4.51 17.02
C ARG A 154 -11.05 -2.98 16.94
N GLY A 155 -12.16 -2.24 16.96
CA GLY A 155 -12.13 -0.78 16.96
C GLY A 155 -12.14 -0.15 15.57
N SER A 156 -11.46 0.99 15.39
CA SER A 156 -11.56 1.87 14.21
C SER A 156 -10.88 1.34 12.94
N ASN A 157 -10.48 0.06 12.88
CA ASN A 157 -9.86 -0.52 11.69
C ASN A 157 -10.87 -0.55 10.52
N PRO A 158 -10.67 0.26 9.46
CA PRO A 158 -11.59 0.29 8.32
C PRO A 158 -11.48 -0.95 7.43
N LEU A 159 -10.51 -1.83 7.66
CA LEU A 159 -10.20 -3.05 6.91
C LEU A 159 -10.23 -4.32 7.79
N GLY A 160 -10.88 -4.24 8.96
CA GLY A 160 -10.95 -5.33 9.92
C GLY A 160 -11.86 -6.50 9.50
N PRO A 161 -12.21 -7.43 10.41
CA PRO A 161 -13.05 -8.60 10.15
C PRO A 161 -14.50 -8.25 9.75
N ALA A 162 -14.89 -6.99 9.92
CA ALA A 162 -16.17 -6.48 9.43
C ALA A 162 -16.14 -6.16 7.92
N THR A 163 -14.98 -6.27 7.26
CA THR A 163 -14.86 -6.06 5.81
C THR A 163 -14.74 -7.38 5.06
N PRO A 164 -15.34 -7.49 3.86
CA PRO A 164 -15.22 -8.71 3.05
C PRO A 164 -13.75 -9.08 2.76
N VAL A 165 -12.92 -8.07 2.50
CA VAL A 165 -11.52 -8.24 2.11
C VAL A 165 -10.63 -8.67 3.28
N GLY A 166 -10.78 -8.08 4.46
CA GLY A 166 -10.01 -8.44 5.66
C GLY A 166 -10.23 -9.89 6.09
N ALA A 167 -11.51 -10.33 6.12
CA ALA A 167 -11.85 -11.72 6.41
C ALA A 167 -11.39 -12.69 5.31
N ALA A 168 -11.50 -12.30 4.03
CA ALA A 168 -11.09 -13.15 2.92
C ALA A 168 -9.58 -13.44 2.92
N PHE A 169 -8.73 -12.44 3.20
CA PHE A 169 -7.28 -12.66 3.22
C PHE A 169 -6.88 -13.73 4.23
N TYR A 170 -7.35 -13.62 5.47
CA TYR A 170 -6.98 -14.56 6.52
C TYR A 170 -7.46 -15.98 6.20
N GLY A 171 -8.74 -16.14 5.81
CA GLY A 171 -9.29 -17.44 5.44
C GLY A 171 -8.61 -18.07 4.23
N LEU A 172 -8.34 -17.30 3.18
CA LEU A 172 -7.68 -17.82 1.97
C LEU A 172 -6.21 -18.18 2.25
N ILE A 173 -5.49 -17.40 3.06
CA ILE A 173 -4.12 -17.72 3.47
C ILE A 173 -4.07 -19.03 4.26
N LEU A 174 -5.00 -19.23 5.20
CA LEU A 174 -5.10 -20.48 5.95
C LEU A 174 -5.36 -21.68 5.04
N ALA A 175 -6.29 -21.55 4.09
CA ALA A 175 -6.61 -22.61 3.13
C ALA A 175 -5.40 -22.97 2.23
N GLU A 176 -4.67 -21.96 1.73
CA GLU A 176 -3.46 -22.19 0.92
C GLU A 176 -2.32 -22.87 1.72
N LEU A 177 -2.30 -22.68 3.04
CA LEU A 177 -1.39 -23.37 3.96
C LEU A 177 -1.88 -24.76 4.41
N GLY A 178 -3.03 -25.23 3.89
CA GLY A 178 -3.64 -26.50 4.26
C GLY A 178 -4.30 -26.51 5.65
N ARG A 179 -4.47 -25.34 6.29
CA ARG A 179 -5.12 -25.18 7.60
C ARG A 179 -6.63 -25.01 7.42
N ASN A 180 -7.25 -25.95 6.72
CA ASN A 180 -8.63 -25.84 6.24
C ASN A 180 -9.64 -25.70 7.38
N ASP A 181 -9.45 -26.40 8.50
CA ASP A 181 -10.33 -26.32 9.66
C ASP A 181 -10.36 -24.89 10.24
N GLU A 182 -9.21 -24.22 10.30
CA GLU A 182 -9.09 -22.85 10.79
C GLU A 182 -9.60 -21.83 9.78
N ALA A 183 -9.51 -22.15 8.48
CA ALA A 183 -9.98 -21.29 7.39
C ALA A 183 -11.51 -21.17 7.35
N GLN A 184 -12.26 -22.16 7.86
CA GLN A 184 -13.72 -22.23 7.75
C GLN A 184 -14.45 -21.00 8.27
N GLU A 185 -14.12 -20.55 9.48
CA GLU A 185 -14.84 -19.42 10.10
C GLU A 185 -14.54 -18.10 9.39
N PRO A 186 -13.27 -17.72 9.13
CA PRO A 186 -12.94 -16.51 8.36
C PRO A 186 -13.51 -16.52 6.94
N LEU A 187 -13.46 -17.66 6.22
CA LEU A 187 -14.00 -17.77 4.87
C LEU A 187 -15.52 -17.61 4.85
N ARG A 188 -16.24 -18.24 5.78
CA ARG A 188 -17.69 -18.08 5.91
C ARG A 188 -18.06 -16.63 6.20
N ARG A 189 -17.34 -16.01 7.14
CA ARG A 189 -17.52 -14.60 7.48
C ARG A 189 -17.29 -13.69 6.27
N ALA A 190 -16.23 -13.94 5.52
CA ALA A 190 -15.94 -13.20 4.30
C ALA A 190 -17.07 -13.33 3.27
N TRP A 191 -17.57 -14.55 3.06
CA TRP A 191 -18.67 -14.80 2.14
C TRP A 191 -19.96 -14.07 2.52
N GLU A 192 -20.35 -14.12 3.80
CA GLU A 192 -21.51 -13.38 4.32
C GLU A 192 -21.39 -11.87 4.05
N LEU A 193 -20.19 -11.32 4.24
CA LEU A 193 -19.92 -9.90 3.99
C LEU A 193 -19.95 -9.55 2.50
N PHE A 194 -19.45 -10.42 1.63
CA PHE A 194 -19.59 -10.24 0.18
C PHE A 194 -21.05 -10.28 -0.29
N VAL A 195 -21.88 -11.16 0.30
CA VAL A 195 -23.32 -11.23 0.02
C VAL A 195 -24.01 -9.95 0.50
N ALA A 196 -23.74 -9.51 1.73
CA ALA A 196 -24.33 -8.30 2.30
C ALA A 196 -23.95 -7.02 1.52
N ALA A 197 -22.77 -7.00 0.90
CA ALA A 197 -22.28 -5.89 0.09
C ALA A 197 -22.65 -5.98 -1.41
N ASP A 198 -23.43 -6.98 -1.84
CA ASP A 198 -23.73 -7.28 -3.25
C ASP A 198 -22.47 -7.39 -4.13
N ALA A 199 -21.39 -7.94 -3.56
CA ALA A 199 -20.05 -8.00 -4.14
C ALA A 199 -19.61 -9.45 -4.44
N THR A 200 -20.57 -10.35 -4.61
CA THR A 200 -20.32 -11.79 -4.82
C THR A 200 -19.67 -12.11 -6.17
N ASN A 201 -19.75 -11.20 -7.14
CA ASN A 201 -19.14 -11.34 -8.47
C ASN A 201 -17.64 -10.98 -8.49
N THR A 202 -17.07 -10.46 -7.40
CA THR A 202 -15.65 -10.09 -7.34
C THR A 202 -14.75 -11.32 -7.37
N SER A 203 -13.52 -11.16 -7.87
CA SER A 203 -12.54 -12.25 -7.92
C SER A 203 -12.23 -12.83 -6.53
N PHE A 204 -12.19 -11.98 -5.50
CA PHE A 204 -12.03 -12.41 -4.11
C PHE A 204 -13.21 -13.26 -3.63
N ALA A 205 -14.45 -12.81 -3.86
CA ALA A 205 -15.64 -13.57 -3.47
C ALA A 205 -15.67 -14.96 -4.14
N GLN A 206 -15.29 -15.05 -5.42
CA GLN A 206 -15.22 -16.33 -6.12
C GLN A 206 -14.13 -17.26 -5.56
N ARG A 207 -12.97 -16.72 -5.16
CA ARG A 207 -11.93 -17.52 -4.48
C ARG A 207 -12.40 -18.03 -3.12
N VAL A 208 -13.07 -17.18 -2.33
CA VAL A 208 -13.66 -17.58 -1.04
C VAL A 208 -14.70 -18.67 -1.24
N LYS A 209 -15.62 -18.50 -2.19
CA LYS A 209 -16.65 -19.51 -2.52
C LYS A 209 -16.04 -20.85 -2.90
N LYS A 210 -14.97 -20.83 -3.71
CA LYS A 210 -14.25 -22.04 -4.11
C LYS A 210 -13.60 -22.72 -2.90
N ALA A 211 -12.87 -21.96 -2.08
CA ALA A 211 -12.20 -22.50 -0.88
C ALA A 211 -13.18 -23.05 0.17
N LEU A 212 -14.40 -22.55 0.24
CA LEU A 212 -15.46 -23.10 1.11
C LEU A 212 -16.04 -24.42 0.61
N ALA A 213 -15.83 -24.78 -0.67
CA ALA A 213 -16.36 -25.99 -1.28
C ALA A 213 -15.34 -27.16 -1.27
N GLU A 214 -14.10 -26.88 -0.88
CA GLU A 214 -12.99 -27.84 -0.72
C GLU A 214 -12.86 -28.28 0.74
#